data_AF-A0A6V8ERL8-F1
#
_entry.id   AF-A0A6V8ERL8-F1
#
_cell.length_a   1.000
_cell.length_b   1.000
_cell.length_c   1.000
_cell.angle_alpha   90.00
_cell.angle_beta   90.00
_cell.angle_gamma   90.00
#
_symmetry.space_group_name_H-M   'P 1'
#
loop_
_entity.id
_entity.type
_entity.pdbx_description
1 polymer ?
#
loop_
_entity_poly.entity_id
_entity_poly.type
_entity_poly.pdbx_seq_one_letter_code
_entity_poly.pdbx_strand_id
1 'polypeptide(L)'
;MKWESAPLWPVALPSIIGFLLSFIPYLFDIEYFSKKNLLAPIIVLGLLGICCFLLPQKYGNKIELYLGYTLTLLLSFSFRFLFGFYGIVVVFLVWLSQSIYIWQYNYPPFRIGIWLALGAMSGLYIGGILAYNLL
;
A
#
# COMPACT_ATOMS: atom_id res chain seq x y z
N MET A 1 -7.94 6.12 -16.62
CA MET A 1 -9.34 6.29 -16.16
C MET A 1 -9.53 7.71 -15.65
N LYS A 2 -10.59 8.42 -16.07
CA LYS A 2 -11.01 9.67 -15.42
C LYS A 2 -12.11 9.35 -14.41
N TRP A 3 -11.99 9.86 -13.20
CA TRP A 3 -12.95 9.64 -12.13
C TRP A 3 -14.01 10.73 -12.16
N GLU A 4 -15.27 10.37 -11.88
CA GLU A 4 -16.38 11.34 -11.78
C GLU A 4 -16.31 12.13 -10.47
N SER A 5 -15.86 11.47 -9.40
CA SER A 5 -15.65 12.05 -8.07
C SER A 5 -14.41 11.43 -7.42
N ALA A 6 -13.91 12.06 -6.36
CA ALA A 6 -12.82 11.50 -5.57
C ALA A 6 -13.18 10.09 -5.07
N PRO A 7 -12.43 9.05 -5.44
CA PRO A 7 -12.80 7.68 -5.09
C PRO A 7 -12.30 7.36 -3.68
N LEU A 8 -13.23 6.96 -2.82
CA LEU A 8 -12.94 6.68 -1.41
C LEU A 8 -12.19 5.35 -1.22
N TRP A 9 -12.65 4.29 -1.91
CA TRP A 9 -12.13 2.95 -1.68
C TRP A 9 -10.63 2.78 -2.02
N PRO A 10 -10.06 3.32 -3.12
CA PRO A 10 -8.65 3.12 -3.43
C PRO A 10 -7.73 3.92 -2.50
N VAL A 11 -8.25 4.98 -1.87
CA VAL A 11 -7.55 5.73 -0.82
C VAL A 11 -7.58 4.92 0.48
N ALA A 12 -8.79 4.58 0.96
CA ALA A 12 -8.97 4.08 2.31
C ALA A 12 -8.66 2.59 2.44
N LEU A 13 -9.16 1.76 1.53
CA LEU A 13 -9.11 0.31 1.69
C LEU A 13 -7.67 -0.24 1.75
N PRO A 14 -6.76 0.12 0.82
CA PRO A 14 -5.37 -0.37 0.90
C PRO A 14 -4.69 0.07 2.20
N SER A 15 -4.85 1.34 2.60
CA SER A 15 -4.25 1.87 3.82
C SER A 15 -4.80 1.22 5.09
N ILE A 16 -6.11 0.99 5.18
CA ILE A 16 -6.72 0.29 6.31
C ILE A 16 -6.20 -1.15 6.39
N ILE A 17 -6.12 -1.86 5.26
CA ILE A 17 -5.59 -3.23 5.23
C ILE A 17 -4.14 -3.25 5.71
N GLY A 18 -3.27 -2.40 5.17
CA GLY A 18 -1.88 -2.30 5.60
C GLY A 18 -1.77 -1.99 7.10
N PHE A 19 -2.58 -1.04 7.57
CA PHE A 19 -2.65 -0.68 8.98
C PHE A 19 -3.03 -1.87 9.86
N LEU A 20 -4.11 -2.58 9.56
CA LEU A 20 -4.54 -3.75 10.36
C LEU A 20 -3.50 -4.87 10.35
N LEU A 21 -2.85 -5.13 9.20
CA LEU A 21 -1.80 -6.13 9.10
C LEU A 21 -0.60 -5.82 10.01
N SER A 22 -0.31 -4.55 10.27
CA SER A 22 0.79 -4.16 11.15
C SER A 22 0.55 -4.49 12.63
N PHE A 23 -0.70 -4.65 13.05
CA PHE A 23 -1.07 -4.98 14.44
C PHE A 23 -1.01 -6.49 14.70
N ILE A 24 -1.16 -7.33 13.68
CA ILE A 24 -1.13 -8.80 13.81
C ILE A 24 0.06 -9.31 14.64
N PRO A 25 1.33 -8.93 14.38
CA PRO A 25 2.47 -9.44 15.16
C PRO A 25 2.49 -8.99 16.62
N TYR A 26 1.71 -7.96 16.98
CA TYR A 26 1.60 -7.45 18.35
C TYR A 26 0.44 -8.07 19.11
N LEU A 27 -0.64 -8.43 18.40
CA LEU A 27 -1.85 -9.02 18.98
C LEU A 27 -1.79 -10.54 19.08
N PHE A 28 -1.06 -11.20 18.17
CA PHE A 28 -1.00 -12.66 18.08
C PHE A 28 0.46 -13.13 18.06
N ASP A 29 0.77 -14.18 18.81
CA ASP A 29 2.09 -14.80 18.82
C ASP A 29 2.20 -15.85 17.72
N ILE A 30 2.33 -15.36 16.47
CA ILE A 30 2.45 -16.20 15.28
C ILE A 30 3.92 -16.23 14.85
N GLU A 31 4.51 -17.42 14.79
CA GLU A 31 5.95 -17.64 14.52
C GLU A 31 6.49 -16.84 13.33
N TYR A 32 5.73 -16.77 12.24
CA TYR A 32 6.13 -16.10 11.01
C TYR A 32 5.86 -14.58 11.00
N PHE A 33 5.02 -14.07 11.89
CA PHE A 33 4.72 -12.64 12.02
C PHE A 33 5.61 -12.03 13.11
N SER A 34 6.83 -11.67 12.74
CA SER A 34 7.77 -11.05 13.67
C SER A 34 7.44 -9.59 13.93
N LYS A 35 7.56 -9.15 15.19
CA LYS A 35 7.55 -7.72 15.57
C LYS A 35 8.72 -6.93 14.98
N LYS A 36 9.84 -7.62 14.67
CA LYS A 36 11.11 -7.00 14.24
C LYS A 36 11.16 -6.70 12.74
N ASN A 37 10.34 -7.37 11.93
CA ASN A 37 10.35 -7.20 10.48
C ASN A 37 8.93 -7.04 9.92
N LEU A 38 8.80 -6.43 8.75
CA LEU A 38 7.52 -6.27 8.06
C LEU A 38 7.36 -7.27 6.90
N LEU A 39 8.18 -8.32 6.85
CA LEU A 39 8.22 -9.21 5.70
C LEU A 39 6.89 -9.97 5.53
N ALA A 40 6.40 -10.60 6.61
CA ALA A 40 5.13 -11.33 6.59
C ALA A 40 3.94 -10.47 6.15
N PRO A 41 3.67 -9.28 6.75
CA PRO A 41 2.56 -8.46 6.28
C PRO A 41 2.74 -7.95 4.84
N ILE A 42 3.98 -7.72 4.37
CA ILE A 42 4.25 -7.36 2.97
C ILE A 42 3.95 -8.52 2.02
N ILE A 43 4.28 -9.76 2.38
CA ILE A 43 3.92 -10.95 1.60
C ILE A 43 2.40 -11.04 1.50
N VAL A 44 1.67 -10.83 2.60
CA VAL A 44 0.20 -10.81 2.58
C VAL A 44 -0.33 -9.71 1.66
N LEU A 45 0.24 -8.50 1.71
CA LEU A 45 -0.12 -7.43 0.77
C LEU A 45 0.17 -7.82 -0.69
N GLY A 46 1.31 -8.47 -0.97
CA GLY A 46 1.63 -8.99 -2.30
C GLY A 46 0.59 -10.00 -2.80
N LEU A 47 0.15 -10.92 -1.94
CA LEU A 47 -0.92 -11.88 -2.26
C LEU A 47 -2.26 -11.17 -2.50
N LEU A 48 -2.62 -10.21 -1.64
CA LEU A 48 -3.81 -9.37 -1.83
C LEU A 48 -3.73 -8.52 -3.10
N GLY A 49 -2.52 -8.19 -3.57
CA GLY A 49 -2.28 -7.56 -4.85
C GLY A 49 -2.87 -8.32 -6.03
N ILE A 50 -3.02 -9.65 -5.95
CA ILE A 50 -3.66 -10.48 -6.99
C ILE A 50 -5.14 -10.07 -7.17
N CYS A 51 -5.80 -9.53 -6.15
CA CYS A 51 -7.16 -9.00 -6.27
C CYS A 51 -7.28 -7.84 -7.27
N CYS A 52 -6.17 -7.23 -7.70
CA CYS A 52 -6.14 -6.28 -8.82
C CYS A 52 -6.76 -6.86 -10.11
N PHE A 53 -6.66 -8.18 -10.33
CA PHE A 53 -7.26 -8.84 -11.49
C PHE A 53 -8.80 -8.95 -11.41
N LEU A 54 -9.37 -8.76 -10.22
CA LEU A 54 -10.81 -8.76 -9.98
C LEU A 54 -11.43 -7.36 -10.21
N LEU A 55 -10.60 -6.33 -10.38
CA LEU A 55 -11.10 -4.98 -10.59
C LEU A 55 -11.87 -4.86 -11.92
N PRO A 56 -12.96 -4.06 -11.95
CA PRO A 56 -13.72 -3.77 -13.15
C PRO A 56 -12.88 -3.25 -14.31
N GLN A 57 -13.31 -3.50 -15.55
CA GLN A 57 -12.58 -3.08 -16.76
C GLN A 57 -12.35 -1.57 -16.87
N LYS A 58 -13.15 -0.74 -16.18
CA LYS A 58 -12.97 0.73 -16.15
C LYS A 58 -11.59 1.17 -15.62
N TYR A 59 -10.89 0.30 -14.88
CA TYR A 59 -9.53 0.53 -14.39
C TYR A 59 -8.44 0.27 -15.44
N GLY A 60 -8.83 -0.20 -16.63
CA GLY A 60 -7.96 -0.46 -17.76
C GLY A 60 -7.23 -1.80 -17.68
N ASN A 61 -6.01 -1.85 -18.22
CA ASN A 61 -5.23 -3.08 -18.30
C ASN A 61 -4.84 -3.60 -16.90
N LYS A 62 -5.30 -4.80 -16.57
CA LYS A 62 -5.10 -5.45 -15.25
C LYS A 62 -3.64 -5.83 -15.00
N ILE A 63 -2.91 -6.23 -16.04
CA ILE A 63 -1.49 -6.59 -15.93
C ILE A 63 -0.67 -5.35 -15.58
N GLU A 64 -0.90 -4.24 -16.27
CA GLU A 64 -0.24 -2.97 -15.95
C GLU A 64 -0.53 -2.51 -14.52
N LEU A 65 -1.78 -2.61 -14.09
CA LEU A 65 -2.19 -2.26 -12.73
C LEU A 65 -1.48 -3.13 -11.69
N TYR A 66 -1.45 -4.44 -11.90
CA TYR A 66 -0.75 -5.38 -11.02
C TYR A 66 0.77 -5.16 -10.99
N LEU A 67 1.39 -4.88 -12.14
CA LEU A 67 2.82 -4.56 -12.23
C LEU A 67 3.14 -3.26 -11.48
N GLY A 68 2.32 -2.23 -11.63
CA GLY A 68 2.47 -0.97 -10.89
C GLY A 68 2.36 -1.17 -9.39
N TYR A 69 1.40 -1.97 -8.95
CA TYR A 69 1.25 -2.35 -7.54
C TYR A 69 2.48 -3.09 -7.01
N THR A 70 2.85 -4.20 -7.66
CA THR A 70 3.92 -5.08 -7.20
C THR A 70 5.28 -4.39 -7.18
N LEU A 71 5.61 -3.65 -8.25
CA LEU A 71 6.87 -2.90 -8.32
C LEU A 71 6.95 -1.87 -7.19
N THR A 72 5.85 -1.17 -6.92
CA THR A 72 5.82 -0.14 -5.88
C THR A 72 5.88 -0.71 -4.48
N LEU A 73 5.27 -1.87 -4.24
CA LEU A 73 5.38 -2.60 -2.97
C LEU A 73 6.86 -2.91 -2.67
N LEU A 74 7.57 -3.50 -3.65
CA LEU A 74 8.99 -3.83 -3.55
C LEU A 74 9.89 -2.61 -3.40
N LEU A 75 9.61 -1.55 -4.17
CA LEU A 75 10.35 -0.29 -4.09
C LEU A 75 10.15 0.38 -2.73
N SER A 76 8.92 0.46 -2.24
CA SER A 76 8.61 1.06 -0.93
C SER A 76 9.32 0.30 0.19
N PHE A 77 9.26 -1.03 0.16
CA PHE A 77 9.98 -1.88 1.10
C PHE A 77 11.49 -1.66 1.06
N SER A 78 12.08 -1.64 -0.14
CA SER A 78 13.50 -1.36 -0.36
C SER A 78 13.90 0.03 0.12
N PHE A 79 13.03 1.03 -0.09
CA PHE A 79 13.28 2.41 0.33
C PHE A 79 13.50 2.55 1.83
N ARG A 80 12.79 1.75 2.63
CA ARG A 80 13.00 1.69 4.09
C ARG A 80 14.42 1.24 4.45
N PHE A 81 15.02 0.31 3.71
CA PHE A 81 16.39 -0.13 4.00
C PHE A 81 17.42 0.91 3.62
N LEU A 82 17.20 1.65 2.53
CA LEU A 82 18.13 2.67 2.04
C LEU A 82 18.08 3.96 2.86
N PHE A 83 16.88 4.36 3.31
CA PHE A 83 16.65 5.68 3.91
C PHE A 83 16.09 5.60 5.34
N GLY A 84 15.96 4.41 5.93
CA GLY A 84 15.45 4.21 7.28
C GLY A 84 14.06 4.82 7.49
N PHE A 85 13.92 5.60 8.56
CA PHE A 85 12.69 6.32 8.89
C PHE A 85 12.28 7.33 7.81
N TYR A 86 13.23 8.02 7.17
CA TYR A 86 12.91 9.00 6.12
C TYR A 86 12.25 8.35 4.90
N GLY A 87 12.58 7.09 4.61
CA GLY A 87 11.94 6.34 3.54
C GLY A 87 10.44 6.14 3.77
N ILE A 88 10.03 5.93 5.03
CA ILE A 88 8.63 5.83 5.44
C ILE A 88 7.89 7.14 5.17
N VAL A 89 8.49 8.26 5.57
CA VAL A 89 7.91 9.60 5.39
C VAL A 89 7.71 9.91 3.90
N VAL A 90 8.71 9.58 3.06
CA VAL A 90 8.60 9.77 1.60
C VAL A 90 7.43 8.97 1.03
N VAL A 91 7.31 7.68 1.36
CA VAL A 91 6.21 6.82 0.89
C VAL A 91 4.85 7.42 1.27
N PHE A 92 4.71 7.87 2.52
CA PHE A 92 3.48 8.50 3.01
C PHE A 92 3.14 9.81 2.29
N LEU A 93 4.11 10.72 2.15
CA LEU A 93 3.88 12.02 1.50
C LEU A 93 3.56 11.86 0.01
N VAL A 94 4.22 10.91 -0.66
CA VAL A 94 3.93 10.60 -2.06
C VAL A 94 2.52 10.01 -2.18
N TRP A 95 2.14 9.07 -1.31
CA TRP A 95 0.77 8.55 -1.27
C TRP A 95 -0.28 9.64 -1.07
N LEU A 96 -0.05 10.53 -0.11
CA LEU A 96 -0.95 11.64 0.21
C LEU A 96 -1.10 12.59 -1.00
N SER A 97 0.02 12.97 -1.62
CA SER A 97 0.04 13.78 -2.84
C SER A 97 -0.74 13.10 -3.97
N GLN A 98 -0.49 11.82 -4.24
CA GLN A 98 -1.24 11.10 -5.27
C GLN A 98 -2.74 11.05 -4.95
N SER A 99 -3.13 10.89 -3.68
CA SER A 99 -4.55 10.85 -3.28
C SER A 99 -5.29 12.16 -3.55
N ILE A 100 -4.59 13.29 -3.56
CA ILE A 100 -5.16 14.61 -3.87
C ILE A 100 -5.38 14.77 -5.38
N TYR A 101 -4.44 14.30 -6.22
CA TYR A 101 -4.42 14.61 -7.66
C TYR A 101 -4.89 13.49 -8.58
N ILE A 102 -4.80 12.22 -8.17
CA ILE A 102 -4.97 11.09 -9.11
C ILE A 102 -6.38 11.00 -9.71
N TRP A 103 -7.38 11.51 -8.98
CA TRP A 103 -8.76 11.49 -9.45
C TRP A 103 -9.08 12.63 -10.43
N GLN A 104 -8.25 13.68 -10.46
CA GLN A 104 -8.45 14.87 -11.29
C GLN A 104 -8.02 14.66 -12.75
N TYR A 105 -7.15 13.68 -13.00
CA TYR A 105 -6.59 13.42 -14.33
C TYR A 105 -6.84 11.99 -14.80
N ASN A 106 -6.67 11.77 -16.10
CA ASN A 106 -6.81 10.46 -16.71
C ASN A 106 -5.48 9.68 -16.60
N TYR A 107 -5.27 9.02 -15.46
CA TYR A 107 -4.03 8.26 -15.24
C TYR A 107 -4.07 6.86 -15.89
N PRO A 108 -2.92 6.34 -16.33
CA PRO A 108 -2.79 4.98 -16.84
C PRO A 108 -2.95 3.94 -15.72
N PRO A 109 -3.36 2.70 -16.02
CA PRO A 109 -3.59 1.64 -15.04
C PRO A 109 -2.37 1.38 -14.14
N PHE A 110 -1.16 1.42 -14.71
CA PHE A 110 0.09 1.28 -13.96
C PHE A 110 0.23 2.31 -12.81
N ARG A 111 -0.15 3.58 -13.06
CA ARG A 111 -0.12 4.65 -12.04
C ARG A 111 -1.16 4.43 -10.94
N ILE A 112 -2.31 3.84 -11.28
CA ILE A 112 -3.32 3.45 -10.28
C ILE A 112 -2.77 2.33 -9.39
N GLY A 113 -2.09 1.34 -9.98
CA GLY A 113 -1.38 0.28 -9.26
C GLY A 113 -0.36 0.84 -8.26
N ILE A 114 0.50 1.77 -8.71
CA ILE A 114 1.45 2.49 -7.85
C ILE A 114 0.74 3.09 -6.65
N TRP A 115 -0.36 3.82 -6.89
CA TRP A 115 -1.10 4.50 -5.84
C TRP A 115 -1.72 3.55 -4.80
N LEU A 116 -2.28 2.42 -5.24
CA LEU A 116 -2.84 1.39 -4.34
C LEU A 116 -1.76 0.81 -3.42
N ALA A 117 -0.58 0.50 -3.96
CA ALA A 117 0.54 -0.02 -3.18
C ALA A 117 1.10 1.01 -2.21
N LEU A 118 1.23 2.27 -2.63
CA LEU A 118 1.60 3.39 -1.76
C LEU A 118 0.64 3.51 -0.57
N GLY A 119 -0.66 3.35 -0.80
CA GLY A 119 -1.66 3.37 0.27
C GLY A 119 -1.48 2.23 1.26
N ALA A 120 -1.33 1.00 0.76
CA ALA A 120 -1.08 -0.17 1.59
C ALA A 120 0.19 -0.06 2.44
N MET A 121 1.30 0.36 1.82
CA MET A 121 2.58 0.53 2.50
C MET A 121 2.53 1.68 3.52
N SER A 122 1.86 2.79 3.20
CA SER A 122 1.65 3.90 4.13
C SER A 122 0.90 3.46 5.38
N GLY A 123 -0.21 2.75 5.20
CA GLY A 123 -0.98 2.18 6.30
C GLY A 123 -0.16 1.21 7.15
N LEU A 124 0.59 0.33 6.50
CA LEU A 124 1.46 -0.64 7.17
C LEU A 124 2.54 0.04 8.03
N TYR A 125 3.16 1.11 7.52
CA TYR A 125 4.18 1.82 8.28
C TYR A 125 3.60 2.61 9.45
N ILE A 126 2.52 3.36 9.24
CA ILE A 126 1.87 4.14 10.31
C ILE A 126 1.35 3.20 11.39
N GLY A 127 0.65 2.14 10.99
CA GLY A 127 0.15 1.15 11.91
C GLY A 127 1.28 0.46 12.67
N GLY A 128 2.40 0.13 12.01
CA GLY A 128 3.55 -0.48 12.66
C GLY A 128 4.19 0.42 13.71
N ILE A 129 4.27 1.73 13.44
CA ILE A 129 4.71 2.73 14.42
C ILE A 129 3.74 2.76 15.60
N LEU A 130 2.44 2.82 15.34
CA LEU A 130 1.43 2.88 16.41
C LEU A 130 1.38 1.60 17.24
N ALA A 131 1.36 0.43 16.62
CA ALA A 131 1.36 -0.85 17.31
C ALA A 131 2.59 -0.98 18.23
N TYR A 132 3.78 -0.60 17.75
CA TYR A 132 5.00 -0.60 18.57
C TYR A 132 4.93 0.31 19.81
N ASN A 133 4.21 1.43 19.72
CA ASN A 133 4.11 2.39 20.83
C ASN A 133 2.95 2.11 21.79
N LEU A 134 1.95 1.31 21.38
CA LEU A 134 0.72 1.08 22.13
C LEU A 134 0.61 -0.34 22.72
N LEU A 135 1.34 -1.32 22.19
CA LEU A 135 1.25 -2.75 22.54
C LEU A 135 2.63 -3.36 22.81
#